data_AF-A0A9J5WGC8-F1
#
_entry.id   AF-A0A9J5WGC8-F1
#
_cell.length_a   1.000
_cell.length_b   1.000
_cell.length_c   1.000
_cell.angle_alpha   90.00
_cell.angle_beta   90.00
_cell.angle_gamma   90.00
#
_symmetry.space_group_name_H-M   'P 1'
#
loop_
_entity.id
_entity.type
_entity.pdbx_description
1 polymer ?
#
loop_
_entity_poly.entity_id
_entity_poly.type
_entity_poly.pdbx_seq_one_letter_code
_entity_poly.pdbx_strand_id
1 'polypeptide(L)'
;MSDRYIRISQDYRSTLPLESQDRPFTQEENENLWKQSAGEPIRGSIYDYPEKAYQKKKSWYCGSSSSSFDGGDRETISAMESNIAYLNAEAFIRREKKRRKKEEERGGDCGKERSSDESDQEGDENDKSDKESEGDEE
;
A
#
# COMPACT_ATOMS: atom_id res chain seq x y z
N MET A 1 -10.58 -27.96 11.47
CA MET A 1 -9.52 -28.82 10.90
C MET A 1 -10.18 -29.88 10.04
N SER A 2 -9.61 -30.26 8.90
CA SER A 2 -10.19 -31.26 8.00
C SER A 2 -10.11 -32.67 8.61
N ASP A 3 -11.22 -33.42 8.68
CA ASP A 3 -11.24 -34.78 9.24
C ASP A 3 -10.24 -35.73 8.57
N ARG A 4 -9.99 -35.52 7.27
CA ARG A 4 -8.97 -36.26 6.52
C ARG A 4 -7.56 -35.98 7.03
N TYR A 5 -7.26 -34.72 7.35
CA TYR A 5 -5.95 -34.33 7.84
C TYR A 5 -5.63 -34.97 9.20
N ILE A 6 -6.62 -35.02 10.10
CA ILE A 6 -6.46 -35.64 11.42
C ILE A 6 -6.15 -37.13 11.27
N ARG A 7 -6.90 -37.85 10.41
CA ARG A 7 -6.70 -39.28 10.17
C ARG A 7 -5.31 -39.56 9.57
N ILE A 8 -4.94 -38.86 8.49
CA ILE A 8 -3.64 -39.05 7.81
C ILE A 8 -2.47 -38.71 8.77
N SER A 9 -2.63 -37.70 9.62
CA SER A 9 -1.61 -37.34 10.61
C SER A 9 -1.43 -38.43 11.68
N GLN A 10 -2.52 -39.05 12.13
CA GLN A 10 -2.47 -40.18 13.08
C GLN A 10 -1.86 -41.43 12.43
N ASP A 11 -2.25 -41.75 11.19
CA ASP A 11 -1.68 -42.87 10.43
C ASP A 11 -0.17 -42.68 10.27
N TYR A 12 0.27 -41.46 9.92
CA TYR A 12 1.69 -41.13 9.80
C TYR A 12 2.45 -41.29 11.12
N ARG A 13 1.92 -40.81 12.26
CA ARG A 13 2.55 -41.04 13.58
C ARG A 13 2.65 -42.53 13.90
N SER A 14 1.66 -43.32 13.52
CA SER A 14 1.67 -44.77 13.74
C SER A 14 2.77 -45.49 12.96
N THR A 15 3.31 -44.89 11.89
CA THR A 15 4.45 -45.43 11.13
C THR A 15 5.81 -45.11 11.72
N LEU A 16 5.88 -44.12 12.63
CA LEU A 16 7.12 -43.68 13.23
C LEU A 16 7.49 -44.53 14.46
N PRO A 17 8.79 -44.66 14.76
CA PRO A 17 9.26 -45.26 16.02
C PRO A 17 8.63 -44.59 17.24
N LEU A 18 8.42 -45.35 18.31
CA LEU A 18 7.73 -44.90 19.52
C LEU A 18 8.36 -43.64 20.13
N GLU A 19 9.70 -43.50 20.12
CA GLU A 19 10.37 -42.27 20.59
C GLU A 19 10.01 -41.01 19.80
N SER A 20 9.53 -41.15 18.57
CA SER A 20 9.22 -40.03 17.67
C SER A 20 7.72 -39.78 17.49
N GLN A 21 6.86 -40.61 18.07
CA GLN A 21 5.40 -40.47 17.93
C GLN A 21 4.86 -39.17 18.51
N ASP A 22 5.45 -38.64 19.56
CA ASP A 22 5.00 -37.41 20.23
C ASP A 22 5.70 -36.15 19.73
N ARG A 23 6.72 -36.29 18.89
CA ARG A 23 7.46 -35.16 18.34
C ARG A 23 6.53 -34.29 17.48
N PRO A 24 6.63 -32.95 17.54
CA PRO A 24 5.92 -32.09 16.59
C PRO A 24 6.39 -32.36 15.15
N PHE A 25 5.47 -32.26 14.20
CA PHE A 25 5.83 -32.38 12.78
C PHE A 25 6.77 -31.24 12.37
N THR A 26 7.76 -31.55 11.56
CA THR A 26 8.50 -30.54 10.82
C THR A 26 7.58 -29.85 9.81
N GLN A 27 8.01 -28.68 9.34
CA GLN A 27 7.27 -27.95 8.30
C GLN A 27 7.07 -28.80 7.05
N GLU A 28 8.10 -29.52 6.58
CA GLU A 28 8.03 -30.38 5.40
C GLU A 28 7.02 -31.52 5.57
N GLU A 29 7.06 -32.23 6.71
CA GLU A 29 6.11 -33.31 7.02
C GLU A 29 4.68 -32.77 7.06
N ASN A 30 4.48 -31.62 7.71
CA ASN A 30 3.17 -30.96 7.83
C ASN A 30 2.61 -30.56 6.45
N GLU A 31 3.43 -29.95 5.60
CA GLU A 31 3.05 -29.60 4.22
C GLU A 31 2.67 -30.84 3.41
N ASN A 32 3.41 -31.93 3.54
CA ASN A 32 3.12 -33.18 2.85
C ASN A 32 1.79 -33.80 3.33
N LEU A 33 1.57 -33.86 4.65
CA LEU A 33 0.31 -34.32 5.24
C LEU A 33 -0.87 -33.46 4.80
N TRP A 34 -0.69 -32.13 4.74
CA TRP A 34 -1.69 -31.21 4.21
C TRP A 34 -2.04 -31.51 2.76
N LYS A 35 -1.03 -31.68 1.89
CA LYS A 35 -1.23 -32.01 0.47
C LYS A 35 -2.00 -33.31 0.28
N GLN A 36 -1.72 -34.33 1.10
CA GLN A 36 -2.48 -35.59 1.06
C GLN A 36 -3.92 -35.43 1.56
N SER A 37 -4.17 -34.52 2.50
CA SER A 37 -5.50 -34.25 3.06
C SER A 37 -6.38 -33.36 2.18
N ALA A 38 -5.74 -32.46 1.44
CA ALA A 38 -6.32 -31.69 0.36
C ALA A 38 -6.56 -32.67 -0.79
N GLY A 39 -7.67 -33.41 -0.72
CA GLY A 39 -8.09 -34.32 -1.78
C GLY A 39 -8.07 -33.64 -3.15
N GLU A 40 -8.13 -34.42 -4.22
CA GLU A 40 -8.02 -33.89 -5.59
C GLU A 40 -8.83 -32.60 -5.75
N PRO A 41 -8.24 -31.53 -6.32
CA PRO A 41 -8.98 -30.32 -6.61
C PRO A 41 -10.23 -30.73 -7.36
N ILE A 42 -11.40 -30.48 -6.76
CA ILE A 42 -12.68 -30.79 -7.40
C ILE A 42 -12.68 -29.99 -8.70
N ARG A 43 -12.54 -30.69 -9.83
CA ARG A 43 -12.56 -30.08 -11.16
C ARG A 43 -13.85 -29.30 -11.28
N GLY A 44 -13.76 -27.97 -11.26
CA GLY A 44 -14.91 -27.09 -11.37
C GLY A 44 -15.55 -26.65 -10.04
N SER A 45 -14.79 -26.52 -8.95
CA SER A 45 -15.21 -25.63 -7.87
C SER A 45 -14.04 -24.83 -7.31
N ILE A 46 -14.08 -23.52 -7.52
CA ILE A 46 -13.21 -22.56 -6.85
C ILE A 46 -13.95 -22.10 -5.60
N TYR A 47 -13.39 -22.30 -4.39
CA TYR A 47 -13.99 -21.95 -3.09
C TYR A 47 -15.37 -22.57 -2.80
N ASP A 48 -15.56 -23.87 -3.05
CA ASP A 48 -16.85 -24.58 -2.91
C ASP A 48 -17.99 -23.98 -3.76
N TYR A 49 -17.66 -23.06 -4.67
CA TYR A 49 -18.60 -22.44 -5.56
C TYR A 49 -18.65 -23.26 -6.85
N PRO A 50 -19.83 -23.78 -7.25
CA PRO A 50 -19.92 -24.63 -8.43
C PRO A 50 -19.49 -23.85 -9.68
N GLU A 51 -18.67 -24.44 -10.55
CA GLU A 51 -18.07 -23.78 -11.72
C GLU A 51 -19.12 -23.03 -12.55
N LYS A 52 -20.28 -23.64 -12.77
CA LYS A 52 -21.41 -23.04 -13.49
C LYS A 52 -21.90 -21.74 -12.86
N ALA A 53 -21.91 -21.65 -11.53
CA ALA A 53 -22.26 -20.43 -10.81
C ALA A 53 -21.12 -19.42 -10.87
N TYR A 54 -19.87 -19.87 -10.76
CA TYR A 54 -18.69 -19.01 -10.89
C TYR A 54 -18.64 -18.36 -12.29
N GLN A 55 -18.75 -19.16 -13.34
CA GLN A 55 -18.78 -18.72 -14.73
C GLN A 55 -19.97 -17.81 -15.02
N LYS A 56 -21.16 -18.10 -14.47
CA LYS A 56 -22.32 -17.20 -14.58
C LYS A 56 -22.08 -15.88 -13.87
N LYS A 57 -21.56 -15.87 -12.64
CA LYS A 57 -21.23 -14.63 -11.92
C LYS A 57 -20.15 -13.84 -12.66
N LYS A 58 -19.16 -14.55 -13.20
CA LYS A 58 -18.10 -13.97 -14.02
C LYS A 58 -18.65 -13.38 -15.32
N SER A 59 -19.63 -13.98 -15.99
CA SER A 59 -20.23 -13.40 -17.21
C SER A 59 -21.09 -12.17 -16.93
N TRP A 60 -21.61 -12.01 -15.71
CA TRP A 60 -22.30 -10.79 -15.29
C TRP A 60 -21.33 -9.65 -15.02
N TYR A 61 -20.13 -9.97 -14.54
CA TYR A 61 -19.08 -8.99 -14.24
C TYR A 61 -18.23 -8.66 -15.47
N CYS A 62 -17.94 -9.68 -16.28
CA CYS A 62 -17.31 -9.62 -17.58
C CYS A 62 -18.42 -9.77 -18.63
N GLY A 63 -19.32 -8.79 -18.69
CA GLY A 63 -20.38 -8.74 -19.70
C GLY A 63 -19.80 -9.00 -21.09
N SER A 64 -20.35 -9.98 -21.80
CA SER A 64 -20.00 -10.46 -23.15
C SER A 64 -18.97 -9.63 -23.93
N SER A 65 -17.70 -9.65 -23.54
CA SER A 65 -16.65 -8.95 -24.27
C SER A 65 -16.03 -9.89 -25.28
N SER A 66 -16.77 -10.13 -26.37
CA SER A 66 -16.12 -10.37 -27.67
C SER A 66 -15.70 -9.06 -28.32
N SER A 67 -15.45 -8.00 -27.54
CA SER A 67 -14.68 -6.86 -28.03
C SER A 67 -13.23 -7.16 -27.73
N SER A 68 -12.45 -7.42 -28.78
CA SER A 68 -11.03 -7.09 -28.79
C SER A 68 -10.87 -5.79 -27.99
N PHE A 69 -10.13 -5.84 -26.89
CA PHE A 69 -9.69 -4.62 -26.22
C PHE A 69 -8.76 -3.93 -27.23
N ASP A 70 -9.38 -3.18 -28.15
CA ASP A 70 -8.70 -2.21 -28.97
C ASP A 70 -8.26 -1.15 -27.97
N GLY A 71 -6.95 -1.14 -27.69
CA GLY A 71 -6.36 -0.33 -26.63
C GLY A 71 -6.98 1.06 -26.67
N GLY A 72 -7.63 1.42 -25.56
CA GLY A 72 -8.64 2.48 -25.50
C GLY A 72 -8.39 3.66 -26.43
N ASP A 73 -9.46 4.07 -27.11
CA ASP A 73 -9.60 5.25 -27.98
C ASP A 73 -8.43 6.24 -27.88
N ARG A 74 -7.48 6.12 -28.81
CA ARG A 74 -6.18 6.79 -28.80
C ARG A 74 -6.34 8.31 -28.80
N GLU A 75 -7.44 8.77 -29.38
CA GLU A 75 -7.93 10.14 -29.42
C GLU A 75 -8.30 10.64 -28.03
N THR A 76 -9.04 9.84 -27.25
CA THR A 76 -9.36 10.15 -25.85
C THR A 76 -8.11 10.23 -24.99
N ILE A 77 -7.16 9.32 -25.16
CA ILE A 77 -5.87 9.36 -24.44
C ILE A 77 -5.10 10.63 -24.80
N SER A 78 -5.00 10.94 -26.09
CA SER A 78 -4.30 12.15 -26.59
C SER A 78 -4.95 13.44 -26.09
N ALA A 79 -6.29 13.49 -26.01
CA ALA A 79 -7.01 14.64 -25.49
C ALA A 79 -6.76 14.86 -23.98
N MET A 80 -6.71 13.78 -23.20
CA MET A 80 -6.38 13.84 -21.77
C MET A 80 -4.93 14.30 -21.54
N GLU A 81 -3.98 13.78 -22.30
CA GLU A 81 -2.57 14.20 -22.23
C GLU A 81 -2.41 15.70 -22.54
N SER A 82 -3.11 16.18 -23.57
CA SER A 82 -3.13 17.60 -23.93
C SER A 82 -3.68 18.48 -22.80
N ASN A 83 -4.80 18.07 -22.19
CA ASN A 83 -5.39 18.79 -21.04
C ASN A 83 -4.45 18.84 -19.83
N ILE A 84 -3.76 17.74 -19.52
CA ILE A 84 -2.78 17.70 -18.42
C ILE A 84 -1.63 18.68 -18.69
N ALA A 85 -1.09 18.70 -19.92
CA ALA A 85 -0.03 19.62 -20.29
C ALA A 85 -0.46 21.10 -20.16
N TYR A 86 -1.68 21.42 -20.61
CA TYR A 86 -2.25 22.77 -20.50
C TYR A 86 -2.37 23.23 -19.04
N LEU A 87 -2.98 22.41 -18.18
CA LEU A 87 -3.17 22.75 -16.77
C LEU A 87 -1.84 22.92 -16.02
N ASN A 88 -0.84 22.10 -16.36
CA ASN A 88 0.50 22.22 -15.79
C ASN A 88 1.18 23.54 -16.18
N ALA A 89 1.06 23.95 -17.45
CA ALA A 89 1.60 25.23 -17.91
C ALA A 89 0.89 26.42 -17.23
N GLU A 90 -0.43 26.37 -17.12
CA GLU A 90 -1.20 27.41 -16.42
C GLU A 90 -0.81 27.52 -14.94
N ALA A 91 -0.69 26.38 -14.25
CA ALA A 91 -0.26 26.33 -12.86
C ALA A 91 1.16 26.89 -12.67
N PHE A 92 2.07 26.61 -13.61
CA PHE A 92 3.43 27.15 -13.61
C PHE A 92 3.43 28.67 -13.76
N ILE A 93 2.72 29.20 -14.77
CA ILE A 93 2.58 30.65 -15.01
C ILE A 93 1.96 31.34 -13.78
N ARG A 94 0.92 30.74 -13.18
CA ARG A 94 0.27 31.28 -11.98
C ARG A 94 1.23 31.34 -10.78
N ARG A 95 2.05 30.30 -10.59
CA ARG A 95 3.06 30.24 -9.53
C ARG A 95 4.17 31.28 -9.76
N GLU A 96 4.61 31.47 -11.00
CA GLU A 96 5.64 32.44 -11.38
C GLU A 96 5.15 33.89 -11.20
N LYS A 97 3.93 34.21 -11.65
CA LYS A 97 3.29 35.52 -11.40
C LYS A 97 3.19 35.83 -9.90
N LYS A 98 2.85 34.83 -9.07
CA LYS A 98 2.80 34.99 -7.61
C LYS A 98 4.18 35.28 -7.02
N ARG A 99 5.25 34.67 -7.56
CA ARG A 99 6.64 34.95 -7.13
C ARG A 99 7.08 36.36 -7.51
N ARG A 100 6.81 36.80 -8.74
CA ARG A 100 7.14 38.16 -9.21
C ARG A 100 6.40 39.24 -8.41
N LYS A 101 5.11 39.04 -8.12
CA LYS A 101 4.35 39.97 -7.25
C LYS A 101 4.96 40.07 -5.85
N LYS A 102 5.39 38.94 -5.26
CA LYS A 102 6.05 38.91 -3.95
C LYS A 102 7.44 39.57 -3.96
N GLU A 103 8.11 39.60 -5.10
CA GLU A 103 9.43 40.23 -5.29
C GLU A 103 9.30 41.73 -5.54
N GLU A 104 8.30 42.16 -6.31
CA GLU A 104 7.95 43.58 -6.51
C GLU A 104 7.52 44.24 -5.19
N GLU A 105 6.77 43.55 -4.35
CA GLU A 105 6.41 44.01 -2.99
C GLU A 105 7.64 44.10 -2.05
N ARG A 106 8.77 43.45 -2.37
CA ARG A 106 10.02 43.50 -1.60
C ARG A 106 11.06 44.48 -2.15
N GLY A 107 10.91 44.94 -3.39
CA GLY A 107 11.81 45.90 -4.04
C GLY A 107 11.52 47.37 -3.74
N GLY A 108 10.51 47.66 -2.92
CA GLY A 108 10.05 49.02 -2.56
C GLY A 108 10.57 49.58 -1.24
N ASP A 109 11.64 49.02 -0.66
CA ASP A 109 12.30 49.57 0.52
C ASP A 109 13.79 49.80 0.25
N CYS A 110 14.09 50.86 -0.49
CA CYS A 110 15.42 51.43 -0.55
C CYS A 110 15.33 52.94 -0.29
N GLY A 111 15.59 53.34 0.95
CA GLY A 111 15.80 54.77 1.23
C GLY A 111 15.53 55.20 2.66
N LYS A 112 16.36 54.78 3.62
CA LYS A 112 16.81 55.68 4.68
C LYS A 112 18.08 55.16 5.35
N GLU A 113 19.21 55.69 4.90
CA GLU A 113 20.41 55.78 5.71
C GLU A 113 20.18 56.73 6.89
N ARG A 114 20.53 56.27 8.09
CA ARG A 114 21.00 57.00 9.27
C ARG A 114 20.78 56.07 10.46
N SER A 115 21.68 55.87 11.41
CA SER A 115 23.07 56.24 11.66
C SER A 115 23.34 55.61 13.03
N SER A 116 24.55 55.10 13.24
CA SER A 116 25.26 54.97 14.54
C SER A 116 24.40 54.74 15.80
N ASP A 117 24.58 53.61 16.47
CA ASP A 117 25.46 53.55 17.65
C ASP A 117 25.46 52.14 18.27
N GLU A 118 26.59 51.84 18.88
CA GLU A 118 26.96 50.59 19.54
C GLU A 118 26.00 50.19 20.67
N SER A 119 25.84 48.88 20.88
CA SER A 119 26.44 48.18 22.04
C SER A 119 25.66 46.92 22.40
N ASP A 120 26.44 45.86 22.55
CA ASP A 120 26.12 44.54 23.07
C ASP A 120 25.43 44.58 24.43
N GLN A 121 24.44 43.69 24.63
CA GLN A 121 24.21 43.10 25.94
C GLN A 121 23.97 41.60 25.79
N GLU A 122 25.02 40.86 26.13
CA GLU A 122 25.00 39.46 26.48
C GLU A 122 24.38 39.28 27.87
N GLY A 123 23.71 38.15 28.06
CA GLY A 123 23.15 37.73 29.34
C GLY A 123 21.82 37.00 29.12
N ASP A 124 21.54 35.87 29.73
CA ASP A 124 22.28 35.07 30.69
C ASP A 124 21.56 33.73 30.73
N GLU A 125 22.31 32.73 31.12
CA GLU A 125 22.01 31.32 31.18
C GLU A 125 20.93 31.04 32.23
N ASN A 126 20.06 30.07 31.96
CA ASN A 126 19.58 29.04 32.91
C ASN A 126 18.42 28.27 32.27
N ASP A 127 18.57 26.98 31.96
CA ASP A 127 18.65 25.84 32.89
C ASP A 127 17.28 25.41 33.42
N LYS A 128 17.07 24.09 33.42
CA LYS A 128 16.00 23.30 34.06
C LYS A 128 14.68 23.21 33.27
N SER A 129 14.09 22.05 32.98
CA SER A 129 14.40 20.65 33.27
C SER A 129 13.46 19.78 32.42
N ASP A 130 13.92 18.58 32.08
CA ASP A 130 13.11 17.47 31.60
C ASP A 130 11.88 17.21 32.49
N LYS A 131 10.76 16.86 31.86
CA LYS A 131 9.80 15.95 32.45
C LYS A 131 9.13 15.12 31.37
N GLU A 132 9.47 13.84 31.40
CA GLU A 132 8.84 12.77 30.65
C GLU A 132 7.36 12.64 31.04
N SER A 133 6.52 12.22 30.10
CA SER A 133 5.36 11.41 30.43
C SER A 133 5.08 10.48 29.27
N GLU A 134 5.27 9.19 29.54
CA GLU A 134 4.86 8.05 28.74
C GLU A 134 3.37 8.09 28.44
N GLY A 135 2.99 7.37 27.38
CA GLY A 135 1.62 7.29 26.88
C GLY A 135 0.70 6.47 27.77
N ASP A 136 -0.56 6.39 27.32
CA ASP A 136 -1.33 5.17 27.47
C ASP A 136 -2.35 5.07 26.34
N GLU A 137 -2.62 3.83 25.96
CA GLU A 137 -3.51 3.39 24.90
C GLU A 137 -4.97 3.43 25.36
N GLU A 138 -5.90 3.78 24.45
CA GLU A 138 -7.24 3.17 24.34
C GLU A 138 -7.86 3.42 22.97
#